data_AF-A0A946TYZ5-F1
#
_entry.id   AF-A0A946TYZ5-F1
#
_cell.length_a   1.000
_cell.length_b   1.000
_cell.length_c   1.000
_cell.angle_alpha   90.00
_cell.angle_beta   90.00
_cell.angle_gamma   90.00
#
_symmetry.space_group_name_H-M   'P 1'
#
loop_
_entity.id
_entity.type
_entity.pdbx_description
1 polymer ?
#
loop_
_entity_poly.entity_id
_entity_poly.type
_entity_poly.pdbx_seq_one_letter_code
_entity_poly.pdbx_strand_id
1 'polypeptide(L)'
;GYDGLYHRAVFGKVSHKEEIPNEEQLTESIEETPIPPTEEKATESQPKDEEGISGDKEKKTRSLSFPKSSERTKKSSRTAKTESAITLEIWNPERVGVLSLFLTPIWGSILLSKNWKSLNCPERARKVNAWGWIWLIVLITYLFVVANFLENVINILIIPLLIIWYLKFVQEQVNYLKNNNISYDKKGLLNPIMKGIAVPIVLGYVLALLEDQAIEKHATSKMTEIVQELTNNSDSYCESVTIGDWITGETYRGTAILSDGNSLRINITLRGNEVSIKVKDKYPK
;
A
#
# COMPACT_ATOMS: atom_id res chain seq x y z
N GLY A 1 34.55 15.95 -23.12
CA GLY A 1 35.67 15.83 -22.17
C GLY A 1 35.07 15.93 -20.79
N TYR A 2 35.16 14.83 -20.06
CA TYR A 2 34.92 14.79 -18.62
C TYR A 2 36.07 15.50 -17.87
N ASP A 3 35.86 15.70 -16.57
CA ASP A 3 36.73 16.28 -15.54
C ASP A 3 36.35 17.73 -15.23
N GLY A 4 35.96 18.11 -14.01
CA GLY A 4 35.95 17.47 -12.71
C GLY A 4 35.86 18.60 -11.69
N LEU A 5 35.26 18.37 -10.52
CA LEU A 5 35.75 18.91 -9.25
C LEU A 5 34.87 18.38 -8.11
N TYR A 6 35.43 17.42 -7.40
CA TYR A 6 35.00 17.01 -6.08
C TYR A 6 35.29 18.15 -5.10
N HIS A 7 34.28 18.61 -4.35
CA HIS A 7 34.53 19.26 -3.07
C HIS A 7 33.86 18.48 -1.93
N ARG A 8 34.75 17.86 -1.19
CA ARG A 8 34.63 17.25 0.13
C ARG A 8 34.39 18.37 1.16
N ALA A 9 33.35 18.27 1.97
CA ALA A 9 33.23 19.03 3.21
C ALA A 9 33.27 18.05 4.39
N VAL A 10 34.26 18.26 5.25
CA VAL A 10 34.50 17.56 6.51
C VAL A 10 34.29 18.56 7.64
N PHE A 11 33.85 18.04 8.80
CA PHE A 11 33.75 18.68 10.13
C PHE A 11 32.49 19.54 10.37
N GLY A 12 31.83 19.49 11.53
CA GLY A 12 32.26 18.95 12.82
C GLY A 12 31.08 18.62 13.75
N LYS A 13 31.38 17.78 14.73
CA LYS A 13 30.52 17.49 15.89
C LYS A 13 30.28 18.79 16.65
N VAL A 14 29.02 19.16 16.84
CA VAL A 14 28.61 20.08 17.90
C VAL A 14 27.75 19.28 18.86
N SER A 15 28.31 19.05 20.04
CA SER A 15 27.64 18.52 21.21
C SER A 15 26.83 19.66 21.83
N HIS A 16 25.50 19.57 21.79
CA HIS A 16 24.67 20.29 22.74
C HIS A 16 24.06 19.29 23.72
N LYS A 17 24.61 19.37 24.92
CA LYS A 17 24.12 18.86 26.18
C LYS A 17 22.92 19.74 26.54
N GLU A 18 21.73 19.18 26.54
CA GLU A 18 20.53 19.86 27.04
C GLU A 18 20.14 19.19 28.36
N GLU A 19 20.04 20.04 29.37
CA GLU A 19 19.90 19.71 30.78
C GLU A 19 18.48 19.23 31.09
N ILE A 20 18.40 18.20 31.93
CA ILE A 20 17.18 17.70 32.56
C ILE A 20 16.88 18.61 33.76
N PRO A 21 15.64 19.10 33.93
CA PRO A 21 15.12 19.42 35.25
C PRO A 21 14.34 18.23 35.79
N ASN A 22 14.77 17.79 36.97
CA ASN A 22 14.27 16.66 37.72
C ASN A 22 13.07 17.07 38.59
N GLU A 23 12.10 16.16 38.69
CA GLU A 23 11.11 15.94 39.75
C GLU A 23 10.27 17.11 40.32
N GLU A 24 8.95 17.00 40.12
CA GLU A 24 8.01 17.18 41.22
C GLU A 24 7.07 15.96 41.26
N GLN A 25 7.23 15.14 42.31
CA GLN A 25 6.36 14.03 42.64
C GLN A 25 5.05 14.59 43.22
N LEU A 26 3.91 14.15 42.68
CA LEU A 26 2.65 14.17 43.42
C LEU A 26 2.03 12.77 43.35
N THR A 27 2.31 12.00 44.39
CA THR A 27 1.61 10.77 44.75
C THR A 27 0.20 11.11 45.22
N GLU A 28 -0.83 10.59 44.56
CA GLU A 28 -2.16 10.46 45.16
C GLU A 28 -2.79 9.12 44.77
N SER A 29 -2.74 8.22 45.75
CA SER A 29 -3.83 7.32 46.16
C SER A 29 -4.48 6.43 45.11
N ILE A 30 -4.02 5.17 45.09
CA ILE A 30 -4.77 4.01 44.61
C ILE A 30 -5.93 3.79 45.59
N GLU A 31 -7.17 3.97 45.13
CA GLU A 31 -8.36 3.46 45.81
C GLU A 31 -8.87 2.23 45.06
N GLU A 32 -8.49 1.06 45.57
CA GLU A 32 -9.11 -0.22 45.25
C GLU A 32 -10.46 -0.31 45.96
N THR A 33 -11.51 -0.70 45.23
CA THR A 33 -12.72 -1.27 45.84
C THR A 33 -13.37 -2.25 44.84
N PRO A 34 -14.12 -3.25 45.32
CA PRO A 34 -13.74 -4.64 45.13
C PRO A 34 -14.70 -5.38 44.19
N ILE A 35 -14.18 -6.45 43.58
CA ILE A 35 -14.95 -7.43 42.80
C ILE A 35 -15.73 -8.32 43.79
N PRO A 36 -17.06 -8.48 43.67
CA PRO A 36 -17.78 -9.54 44.37
C PRO A 36 -17.77 -10.87 43.58
N PRO A 37 -17.91 -12.02 44.27
CA PRO A 37 -17.40 -13.31 43.79
C PRO A 37 -18.40 -14.14 42.96
N THR A 38 -17.82 -14.98 42.11
CA THR A 38 -18.16 -16.36 41.75
C THR A 38 -19.59 -16.86 41.97
N GLU A 39 -20.25 -17.27 40.88
CA GLU A 39 -21.12 -18.45 40.92
C GLU A 39 -20.83 -19.36 39.73
N GLU A 40 -20.24 -20.49 40.07
CA GLU A 40 -19.95 -21.66 39.28
C GLU A 40 -21.26 -22.42 39.03
N LYS A 41 -21.58 -22.72 37.77
CA LYS A 41 -22.47 -23.85 37.48
C LYS A 41 -21.96 -24.63 36.28
N ALA A 42 -21.18 -25.65 36.61
CA ALA A 42 -21.01 -26.83 35.79
C ALA A 42 -22.39 -27.45 35.47
N THR A 43 -22.60 -27.85 34.22
CA THR A 43 -23.48 -28.97 33.92
C THR A 43 -22.87 -29.76 32.77
N GLU A 44 -22.16 -30.79 33.19
CA GLU A 44 -21.85 -32.02 32.48
C GLU A 44 -23.14 -32.69 31.96
N SER A 45 -23.14 -33.16 30.71
CA SER A 45 -23.91 -34.32 30.29
C SER A 45 -23.30 -34.91 29.03
N GLN A 46 -22.62 -36.03 29.20
CA GLN A 46 -22.35 -37.02 28.15
C GLN A 46 -23.43 -38.13 28.27
N PRO A 47 -23.32 -39.22 27.49
CA PRO A 47 -23.93 -39.49 26.18
C PRO A 47 -25.23 -40.32 26.27
N LYS A 48 -25.90 -40.53 25.12
CA LYS A 48 -26.80 -41.67 24.94
C LYS A 48 -26.39 -42.50 23.74
N ASP A 49 -26.26 -43.78 24.05
CA ASP A 49 -26.00 -44.94 23.21
C ASP A 49 -27.20 -45.29 22.31
N GLU A 50 -26.91 -46.16 21.34
CA GLU A 50 -27.74 -47.23 20.74
C GLU A 50 -27.34 -47.36 19.25
N GLU A 51 -26.40 -48.26 18.91
CA GLU A 51 -26.55 -49.70 18.65
C GLU A 51 -27.28 -50.09 17.36
N GLY A 52 -26.57 -50.93 16.58
CA GLY A 52 -27.13 -51.98 15.71
C GLY A 52 -27.02 -51.73 14.21
N ILE A 53 -26.66 -52.69 13.35
CA ILE A 53 -26.28 -54.10 13.51
C ILE A 53 -25.80 -54.59 12.10
N SER A 54 -24.84 -55.53 12.07
CA SER A 54 -24.65 -56.63 11.09
C SER A 54 -24.47 -56.29 9.59
N GLY A 55 -23.35 -56.67 8.94
CA GLY A 55 -22.99 -58.03 8.52
C GLY A 55 -23.14 -58.13 6.98
N ASP A 56 -22.49 -58.96 6.18
CA ASP A 56 -21.52 -60.03 6.35
C ASP A 56 -20.81 -60.23 4.98
N LYS A 57 -19.79 -61.08 5.00
CA LYS A 57 -18.86 -61.57 3.96
C LYS A 57 -19.49 -61.91 2.59
N GLU A 58 -18.70 -61.90 1.51
CA GLU A 58 -18.11 -63.14 0.94
C GLU A 58 -17.19 -62.94 -0.29
N LYS A 59 -16.28 -63.91 -0.40
CA LYS A 59 -15.17 -64.14 -1.32
C LYS A 59 -15.65 -65.06 -2.46
N LYS A 60 -15.25 -64.86 -3.73
CA LYS A 60 -15.08 -65.99 -4.65
C LYS A 60 -14.12 -65.73 -5.81
N THR A 61 -13.16 -66.63 -5.92
CA THR A 61 -12.07 -66.75 -6.91
C THR A 61 -12.43 -67.76 -8.01
N ARG A 62 -11.62 -67.78 -9.09
CA ARG A 62 -11.47 -68.75 -10.21
C ARG A 62 -12.16 -68.32 -11.53
N SER A 63 -11.58 -68.45 -12.72
CA SER A 63 -10.32 -69.05 -13.17
C SER A 63 -10.14 -68.85 -14.70
N LEU A 64 -8.88 -68.74 -15.14
CA LEU A 64 -8.27 -69.35 -16.35
C LEU A 64 -8.95 -69.19 -17.72
N SER A 65 -8.29 -68.47 -18.63
CA SER A 65 -7.76 -69.06 -19.88
C SER A 65 -6.96 -68.03 -20.68
N PHE A 66 -5.72 -68.40 -21.04
CA PHE A 66 -5.00 -67.83 -22.18
C PHE A 66 -5.20 -68.78 -23.37
N PRO A 67 -5.22 -68.24 -24.59
CA PRO A 67 -4.22 -68.71 -25.53
C PRO A 67 -3.49 -67.57 -26.23
N LYS A 68 -2.20 -67.82 -26.43
CA LYS A 68 -1.25 -67.01 -27.20
C LYS A 68 -1.36 -67.48 -28.66
N SER A 69 -1.65 -66.58 -29.59
CA SER A 69 -1.29 -66.78 -31.00
C SER A 69 -0.92 -65.46 -31.67
N SER A 70 0.18 -65.56 -32.40
CA SER A 70 0.86 -64.59 -33.23
C SER A 70 0.01 -64.18 -34.42
N GLU A 71 -0.09 -62.87 -34.71
CA GLU A 71 0.16 -62.39 -36.07
C GLU A 71 0.43 -60.88 -36.13
N ARG A 72 1.38 -60.54 -37.00
CA ARG A 72 1.96 -59.23 -37.20
C ARG A 72 1.41 -58.69 -38.51
N THR A 73 0.51 -57.71 -38.49
CA THR A 73 0.23 -56.89 -39.67
C THR A 73 0.12 -55.41 -39.34
N LYS A 74 0.74 -54.65 -40.24
CA LYS A 74 1.11 -53.24 -40.18
C LYS A 74 -0.06 -52.28 -39.99
N LYS A 75 0.19 -51.30 -39.12
CA LYS A 75 0.07 -49.85 -39.39
C LYS A 75 -1.32 -49.36 -39.83
N SER A 76 -2.20 -49.18 -38.86
CA SER A 76 -3.27 -48.18 -38.95
C SER A 76 -2.87 -46.98 -38.09
N SER A 77 -2.45 -45.93 -38.79
CA SER A 77 -2.22 -44.60 -38.26
C SER A 77 -3.51 -44.08 -37.61
N ARG A 78 -3.55 -44.12 -36.28
CA ARG A 78 -4.45 -43.28 -35.51
C ARG A 78 -3.58 -42.39 -34.66
N THR A 79 -3.42 -41.16 -35.14
CA THR A 79 -2.88 -40.02 -34.41
C THR A 79 -3.60 -39.97 -33.07
N ALA A 80 -2.96 -40.50 -32.03
CA ALA A 80 -3.32 -40.19 -30.67
C ALA A 80 -3.09 -38.69 -30.54
N LYS A 81 -4.17 -37.94 -30.66
CA LYS A 81 -4.25 -36.55 -30.23
C LYS A 81 -3.78 -36.57 -28.78
N THR A 82 -2.53 -36.21 -28.58
CA THR A 82 -1.92 -36.03 -27.27
C THR A 82 -2.88 -35.15 -26.50
N GLU A 83 -3.53 -35.77 -25.52
CA GLU A 83 -4.26 -35.08 -24.49
C GLU A 83 -3.20 -34.21 -23.82
N SER A 84 -3.17 -32.94 -24.23
CA SER A 84 -2.31 -31.92 -23.66
C SER A 84 -2.58 -31.95 -22.16
N ALA A 85 -1.70 -32.56 -21.38
CA ALA A 85 -1.69 -32.42 -19.94
C ALA A 85 -1.78 -30.92 -19.68
N ILE A 86 -2.91 -30.46 -19.14
CA ILE A 86 -3.14 -29.05 -18.89
C ILE A 86 -2.10 -28.66 -17.84
N THR A 87 -1.01 -28.03 -18.27
CA THR A 87 0.01 -27.58 -17.34
C THR A 87 -0.59 -26.38 -16.59
N LEU A 88 -0.58 -26.49 -15.27
CA LEU A 88 -1.04 -25.44 -14.40
C LEU A 88 -0.09 -24.24 -14.56
N GLU A 89 -0.56 -23.18 -15.22
CA GLU A 89 0.22 -21.98 -15.48
C GLU A 89 -0.23 -20.84 -14.56
N ILE A 90 0.64 -20.41 -13.63
CA ILE A 90 0.35 -19.35 -12.64
C ILE A 90 1.51 -18.36 -12.52
N TRP A 91 1.23 -17.16 -12.03
CA TRP A 91 2.31 -16.21 -11.71
C TRP A 91 3.03 -16.66 -10.44
N ASN A 92 4.35 -16.46 -10.37
CA ASN A 92 5.09 -16.73 -9.14
C ASN A 92 4.61 -15.79 -8.01
N PRO A 93 4.07 -16.33 -6.91
CA PRO A 93 3.45 -15.53 -5.85
C PRO A 93 4.42 -14.62 -5.12
N GLU A 94 5.67 -15.05 -4.91
CA GLU A 94 6.70 -14.23 -4.24
C GLU A 94 7.02 -12.98 -5.07
N ARG A 95 7.21 -13.16 -6.39
CA ARG A 95 7.44 -12.04 -7.31
C ARG A 95 6.26 -11.10 -7.37
N VAL A 96 5.03 -11.64 -7.38
CA VAL A 96 3.82 -10.81 -7.31
C VAL A 96 3.81 -10.02 -6.00
N GLY A 97 4.10 -10.66 -4.86
CA GLY A 97 4.16 -9.99 -3.56
C GLY A 97 5.14 -8.83 -3.52
N VAL A 98 6.39 -9.05 -3.96
CA VAL A 98 7.42 -8.00 -4.00
C VAL A 98 7.03 -6.87 -4.96
N LEU A 99 6.57 -7.19 -6.17
CA LEU A 99 6.15 -6.17 -7.14
C LEU A 99 4.93 -5.36 -6.67
N SER A 100 4.10 -5.94 -5.81
CA SER A 100 2.94 -5.23 -5.24
C SER A 100 3.35 -4.09 -4.32
N LEU A 101 4.56 -4.12 -3.76
CA LEU A 101 5.11 -3.02 -2.97
C LEU A 101 5.43 -1.80 -3.83
N PHE A 102 5.87 -2.02 -5.07
CA PHE A 102 6.25 -0.97 -6.01
C PHE A 102 5.08 -0.52 -6.88
N LEU A 103 4.14 -1.42 -7.16
CA LEU A 103 2.96 -1.12 -7.97
C LEU A 103 1.80 -0.71 -7.06
N THR A 104 1.01 -1.67 -6.60
CA THR A 104 0.01 -1.50 -5.54
C THR A 104 -0.35 -2.87 -4.93
N PRO A 105 -0.74 -2.94 -3.64
CA PRO A 105 -1.32 -4.15 -3.07
C PRO A 105 -2.64 -4.58 -3.74
N ILE A 106 -3.37 -3.64 -4.35
CA ILE A 106 -4.58 -3.89 -5.16
C ILE A 106 -4.21 -4.77 -6.36
N TRP A 107 -3.19 -4.37 -7.12
CA TRP A 107 -2.67 -5.13 -8.24
C TRP A 107 -2.24 -6.53 -7.81
N GLY A 108 -1.49 -6.63 -6.71
CA GLY A 108 -1.07 -7.92 -6.14
C GLY A 108 -2.24 -8.84 -5.82
N SER A 109 -3.26 -8.30 -5.16
CA SER A 109 -4.45 -9.03 -4.76
C SER A 109 -5.21 -9.61 -5.95
N ILE A 110 -5.29 -8.87 -7.06
CA ILE A 110 -5.91 -9.34 -8.30
C ILE A 110 -5.12 -10.50 -8.90
N LEU A 111 -3.78 -10.42 -8.95
CA LEU A 111 -2.95 -11.48 -9.51
C LEU A 111 -2.98 -12.75 -8.64
N LEU A 112 -2.84 -12.60 -7.32
CA LEU A 112 -2.96 -13.71 -6.37
C LEU A 112 -4.35 -14.36 -6.44
N SER A 113 -5.42 -13.58 -6.61
CA SER A 113 -6.78 -14.10 -6.81
C SER A 113 -6.87 -14.95 -8.07
N LYS A 114 -6.29 -14.48 -9.18
CA LYS A 114 -6.28 -15.24 -10.45
C LYS A 114 -5.47 -16.54 -10.32
N ASN A 115 -4.34 -16.52 -9.61
CA ASN A 115 -3.61 -17.74 -9.28
C ASN A 115 -4.48 -18.74 -8.51
N TRP A 116 -5.18 -18.29 -7.47
CA TRP A 116 -6.08 -19.15 -6.69
C TRP A 116 -7.24 -19.73 -7.52
N LYS A 117 -7.76 -18.98 -8.49
CA LYS A 117 -8.76 -19.48 -9.44
C LYS A 117 -8.18 -20.58 -10.34
N SER A 118 -6.94 -20.40 -10.82
CA SER A 118 -6.24 -21.43 -11.61
C SER A 118 -5.93 -22.68 -10.79
N LEU A 119 -5.71 -22.54 -9.48
CA LEU A 119 -5.57 -23.65 -8.52
C LEU A 119 -6.90 -24.30 -8.10
N ASN A 120 -8.01 -23.94 -8.75
CA ASN A 120 -9.35 -24.41 -8.43
C ASN A 120 -9.77 -24.18 -6.96
N CYS A 121 -9.28 -23.09 -6.36
CA CYS A 121 -9.56 -22.69 -4.97
C CYS A 121 -10.31 -21.33 -4.93
N PRO A 122 -11.57 -21.27 -5.39
CA PRO A 122 -12.29 -20.01 -5.57
C PRO A 122 -12.61 -19.27 -4.26
N GLU A 123 -12.69 -19.96 -3.13
CA GLU A 123 -12.90 -19.33 -1.82
C GLU A 123 -11.70 -18.46 -1.42
N ARG A 124 -10.47 -18.99 -1.55
CA ARG A 124 -9.24 -18.24 -1.28
C ARG A 124 -9.07 -17.09 -2.27
N ALA A 125 -9.44 -17.31 -3.53
CA ALA A 125 -9.46 -16.27 -4.55
C ALA A 125 -10.37 -15.08 -4.17
N ARG A 126 -11.54 -15.35 -3.59
CA ARG A 126 -12.46 -14.30 -3.10
C ARG A 126 -11.88 -13.54 -1.92
N LYS A 127 -11.28 -14.24 -0.95
CA LYS A 127 -10.67 -13.61 0.24
C LYS A 127 -9.58 -12.61 -0.14
N VAL A 128 -8.61 -13.02 -0.96
CA VAL A 128 -7.53 -12.10 -1.38
C VAL A 128 -8.07 -10.95 -2.24
N ASN A 129 -9.07 -11.20 -3.10
CA ASN A 129 -9.68 -10.14 -3.90
C ASN A 129 -10.43 -9.11 -3.04
N ALA A 130 -11.10 -9.54 -1.96
CA ALA A 130 -11.73 -8.65 -0.99
C ALA A 130 -10.70 -7.73 -0.32
N TRP A 131 -9.50 -8.24 -0.02
CA TRP A 131 -8.40 -7.42 0.48
C TRP A 131 -7.91 -6.39 -0.54
N GLY A 132 -7.97 -6.69 -1.84
CA GLY A 132 -7.75 -5.70 -2.89
C GLY A 132 -8.70 -4.51 -2.79
N TRP A 133 -9.97 -4.74 -2.44
CA TRP A 133 -10.94 -3.66 -2.20
C TRP A 133 -10.67 -2.87 -0.92
N ILE A 134 -10.21 -3.53 0.15
CA ILE A 134 -9.75 -2.83 1.37
C ILE A 134 -8.63 -1.86 1.02
N TRP A 135 -7.65 -2.30 0.22
CA TRP A 135 -6.57 -1.42 -0.25
C TRP A 135 -7.06 -0.27 -1.13
N LEU A 136 -8.10 -0.48 -1.95
CA LEU A 136 -8.70 0.60 -2.71
C LEU A 136 -9.36 1.64 -1.79
N ILE A 137 -10.07 1.20 -0.75
CA ILE A 137 -10.65 2.10 0.25
C ILE A 137 -9.54 2.88 0.96
N VAL A 138 -8.47 2.22 1.41
CA VAL A 138 -7.32 2.88 2.03
C VAL A 138 -6.71 3.93 1.11
N LEU A 139 -6.54 3.61 -0.18
CA LEU A 139 -6.02 4.56 -1.17
C LEU A 139 -6.93 5.78 -1.35
N ILE A 140 -8.24 5.57 -1.46
CA ILE A 140 -9.22 6.66 -1.59
C ILE A 140 -9.22 7.51 -0.33
N THR A 141 -9.27 6.90 0.85
CA THR A 141 -9.22 7.60 2.14
C THR A 141 -7.92 8.40 2.28
N TYR A 142 -6.77 7.84 1.89
CA TYR A 142 -5.49 8.55 1.88
C TYR A 142 -5.57 9.83 1.04
N LEU A 143 -6.13 9.76 -0.16
CA LEU A 143 -6.30 10.93 -1.05
C LEU A 143 -7.17 12.04 -0.45
N PHE A 144 -8.22 11.71 0.31
CA PHE A 144 -9.11 12.71 0.92
C PHE A 144 -8.64 13.21 2.29
N VAL A 145 -7.91 12.38 3.05
CA VAL A 145 -7.53 12.66 4.44
C VAL A 145 -6.14 13.27 4.56
N VAL A 146 -5.21 12.99 3.63
CA VAL A 146 -3.91 13.72 3.59
C VAL A 146 -4.12 15.22 3.39
N ALA A 147 -5.23 15.62 2.76
CA ALA A 147 -5.63 17.04 2.69
C ALA A 147 -6.00 17.66 4.06
N ASN A 148 -6.18 16.85 5.12
CA ASN A 148 -6.73 17.28 6.41
C ASN A 148 -5.99 16.62 7.60
N PHE A 149 -4.83 17.17 8.01
CA PHE A 149 -4.11 17.01 9.31
C PHE A 149 -3.88 15.60 9.93
N LEU A 150 -4.42 14.52 9.38
CA LEU A 150 -4.36 13.14 9.92
C LEU A 150 -3.32 12.26 9.19
N GLU A 151 -2.43 12.88 8.41
CA GLU A 151 -1.42 12.20 7.60
C GLU A 151 -0.56 11.23 8.44
N ASN A 152 -0.14 11.66 9.64
CA ASN A 152 0.69 10.86 10.53
C ASN A 152 0.03 9.54 10.95
N VAL A 153 -1.29 9.55 11.21
CA VAL A 153 -2.02 8.35 11.64
C VAL A 153 -2.12 7.34 10.51
N ILE A 154 -2.45 7.80 9.29
CA ILE A 154 -2.60 6.91 8.14
C ILE A 154 -1.26 6.29 7.76
N ASN A 155 -0.18 7.07 7.76
CA ASN A 155 1.16 6.56 7.45
C ASN A 155 1.61 5.47 8.42
N ILE A 156 1.29 5.60 9.72
CA ILE A 156 1.59 4.58 10.73
C ILE A 156 0.80 3.28 10.49
N LEU A 157 -0.43 3.36 10.00
CA LEU A 157 -1.30 2.19 9.80
C LEU A 157 -1.03 1.44 8.49
N ILE A 158 -0.52 2.11 7.45
CA ILE A 158 -0.29 1.49 6.13
C ILE A 158 0.77 0.37 6.22
N ILE A 159 1.90 0.61 6.91
CA ILE A 159 3.01 -0.35 6.97
C ILE A 159 2.59 -1.67 7.64
N PRO A 160 2.00 -1.68 8.85
CA PRO A 160 1.50 -2.90 9.48
C PRO A 160 0.45 -3.61 8.62
N LEU A 161 -0.47 -2.87 8.00
CA LEU A 161 -1.50 -3.45 7.14
C LEU A 161 -0.88 -4.17 5.93
N LEU A 162 0.17 -3.59 5.35
CA LEU A 162 0.92 -4.18 4.24
C LEU A 162 1.69 -5.44 4.65
N ILE A 163 2.30 -5.45 5.83
CA ILE A 163 2.94 -6.64 6.40
C ILE A 163 1.91 -7.75 6.62
N ILE A 164 0.76 -7.43 7.24
CA ILE A 164 -0.33 -8.39 7.47
C ILE A 164 -0.82 -8.97 6.15
N TRP A 165 -1.04 -8.13 5.14
CA TRP A 165 -1.47 -8.58 3.81
C TRP A 165 -0.44 -9.52 3.18
N TYR A 166 0.84 -9.17 3.24
CA TYR A 166 1.92 -10.00 2.67
C TYR A 166 1.98 -11.37 3.35
N LEU A 167 2.02 -11.39 4.68
CA LEU A 167 2.08 -12.63 5.46
C LEU A 167 0.81 -13.47 5.30
N LYS A 168 -0.37 -12.85 5.22
CA LYS A 168 -1.62 -13.61 5.08
C LYS A 168 -1.85 -14.14 3.68
N PHE A 169 -1.55 -13.41 2.62
CA PHE A 169 -1.98 -13.80 1.27
C PHE A 169 -0.84 -14.29 0.38
N VAL A 170 0.32 -13.64 0.41
CA VAL A 170 1.48 -14.07 -0.39
C VAL A 170 2.02 -15.37 0.18
N GLN A 171 2.33 -15.39 1.48
CA GLN A 171 2.91 -16.57 2.12
C GLN A 171 1.93 -17.74 2.17
N GLU A 172 0.61 -17.50 2.31
CA GLU A 172 -0.38 -18.58 2.23
C GLU A 172 -0.32 -19.30 0.87
N GLN A 173 -0.26 -18.56 -0.24
CA GLN A 173 -0.18 -19.16 -1.56
C GLN A 173 1.16 -19.89 -1.77
N VAL A 174 2.28 -19.30 -1.31
CA VAL A 174 3.61 -19.95 -1.35
C VAL A 174 3.60 -21.28 -0.58
N ASN A 175 3.12 -21.25 0.66
CA ASN A 175 3.05 -22.43 1.52
C ASN A 175 2.10 -23.48 0.96
N TYR A 176 0.98 -23.09 0.36
CA TYR A 176 0.07 -24.01 -0.29
C TYR A 176 0.75 -24.74 -1.46
N LEU A 177 1.47 -24.02 -2.33
CA LEU A 177 2.20 -24.65 -3.44
C LEU A 177 3.27 -25.62 -2.94
N LYS A 178 4.03 -25.21 -1.91
CA LYS A 178 5.08 -26.02 -1.30
C LYS A 178 4.52 -27.28 -0.62
N ASN A 179 3.51 -27.13 0.23
CA ASN A 179 2.96 -28.24 1.03
C ASN A 179 2.24 -29.28 0.17
N ASN A 180 1.66 -28.86 -0.96
CA ASN A 180 0.99 -29.77 -1.89
C ASN A 180 1.92 -30.26 -3.02
N ASN A 181 3.22 -29.92 -2.99
CA ASN A 181 4.20 -30.25 -4.04
C ASN A 181 3.70 -29.91 -5.46
N ILE A 182 3.02 -28.78 -5.62
CA ILE A 182 2.44 -28.36 -6.90
C ILE A 182 3.54 -27.77 -7.78
N SER A 183 3.90 -28.49 -8.84
CA SER A 183 4.71 -27.95 -9.93
C SER A 183 3.84 -27.13 -10.87
N TYR A 184 4.35 -26.00 -11.36
CA TYR A 184 3.62 -25.09 -12.22
C TYR A 184 4.54 -24.37 -13.21
N ASP A 185 3.98 -24.04 -14.37
CA ASP A 185 4.64 -23.19 -15.36
C ASP A 185 4.47 -21.73 -14.97
N LYS A 186 5.58 -20.98 -14.99
CA LYS A 186 5.60 -19.59 -14.54
C LYS A 186 5.09 -18.66 -15.64
N LYS A 187 3.94 -18.05 -15.42
CA LYS A 187 3.43 -16.98 -16.28
C LYS A 187 4.38 -15.79 -16.29
N GLY A 188 4.56 -15.21 -17.48
CA GLY A 188 5.24 -13.93 -17.64
C GLY A 188 4.56 -12.79 -16.87
N LEU A 189 5.38 -11.93 -16.25
CA LEU A 189 4.93 -10.79 -15.44
C LEU A 189 4.89 -9.46 -16.21
N LEU A 190 5.45 -9.40 -17.42
CA LEU A 190 5.59 -8.14 -18.16
C LEU A 190 4.23 -7.47 -18.45
N ASN A 191 3.29 -8.22 -19.04
CA ASN A 191 1.95 -7.70 -19.36
C ASN A 191 1.19 -7.18 -18.13
N PRO A 192 1.10 -7.91 -17.00
CA PRO A 192 0.45 -7.37 -15.81
C PRO A 192 1.21 -6.19 -15.18
N ILE A 193 2.54 -6.16 -15.21
CA ILE A 193 3.33 -5.01 -14.70
C ILE A 193 2.98 -3.74 -15.47
N MET A 194 2.97 -3.80 -16.81
CA MET A 194 2.64 -2.63 -17.65
C MET A 194 1.28 -2.01 -17.30
N LYS A 195 0.29 -2.85 -16.95
CA LYS A 195 -1.02 -2.39 -16.48
C LYS A 195 -0.99 -1.83 -15.05
N GLY A 196 -0.12 -2.39 -14.20
CA GLY A 196 0.02 -1.97 -12.81
C GLY A 196 0.71 -0.61 -12.65
N ILE A 197 1.65 -0.27 -13.55
CA ILE A 197 2.43 0.97 -13.51
C ILE A 197 1.57 2.23 -13.70
N ALA A 198 0.46 2.14 -14.44
CA ALA A 198 -0.40 3.30 -14.70
C ALA A 198 -0.96 3.95 -13.42
N VAL A 199 -1.28 3.14 -12.40
CA VAL A 199 -1.88 3.62 -11.15
C VAL A 199 -0.93 4.53 -10.35
N PRO A 200 0.30 4.12 -9.99
CA PRO A 200 1.21 5.00 -9.25
C PRO A 200 1.61 6.26 -10.03
N ILE A 201 1.68 6.19 -11.36
CA ILE A 201 1.96 7.38 -12.20
C ILE A 201 0.81 8.40 -12.05
N VAL A 202 -0.43 7.96 -12.26
CA VAL A 202 -1.60 8.84 -12.13
C VAL A 202 -1.70 9.38 -10.71
N LEU A 203 -1.48 8.53 -9.70
CA LEU A 203 -1.49 8.93 -8.30
C LEU A 203 -0.44 10.01 -8.00
N GLY A 204 0.81 9.81 -8.45
CA GLY A 204 1.88 10.79 -8.25
C GLY A 204 1.58 12.13 -8.93
N TYR A 205 1.01 12.11 -10.13
CA TYR A 205 0.60 13.33 -10.83
C TYR A 205 -0.52 14.07 -10.08
N VAL A 206 -1.53 13.36 -9.60
CA VAL A 206 -2.63 13.96 -8.81
C VAL A 206 -2.10 14.57 -7.51
N LEU A 207 -1.21 13.88 -6.80
CA LEU A 207 -0.61 14.39 -5.57
C LEU A 207 0.21 15.67 -5.81
N ALA A 208 1.01 15.70 -6.88
CA ALA A 208 1.76 16.90 -7.26
C ALA A 208 0.84 18.10 -7.54
N LEU A 209 -0.28 17.89 -8.24
CA LEU A 209 -1.25 18.95 -8.48
C LEU A 209 -1.92 19.44 -7.19
N LEU A 210 -2.18 18.56 -6.23
CA LEU A 210 -2.76 18.94 -4.94
C LEU A 210 -1.78 19.76 -4.09
N GLU A 211 -0.49 19.42 -4.15
CA GLU A 211 0.57 20.12 -3.43
C GLU A 211 0.73 21.56 -3.94
N ASP A 212 0.81 21.77 -5.26
CA ASP A 212 0.91 23.10 -5.86
C ASP A 212 -0.26 24.00 -5.42
N GLN A 213 -1.49 23.47 -5.44
CA GLN A 213 -2.68 24.20 -5.01
C GLN A 213 -2.66 24.55 -3.51
N ALA A 214 -2.09 23.68 -2.67
CA ALA A 214 -1.95 23.95 -1.24
C ALA A 214 -0.92 25.06 -0.98
N ILE A 215 0.20 25.05 -1.70
CA ILE A 215 1.25 26.08 -1.58
C ILE A 215 0.70 27.44 -2.02
N GLU A 216 0.00 27.52 -3.14
CA GLU A 216 -0.61 28.78 -3.62
C GLU A 216 -1.56 29.39 -2.59
N LYS A 217 -2.44 28.57 -1.97
CA LYS A 217 -3.36 29.04 -0.93
C LYS A 217 -2.63 29.57 0.30
N HIS A 218 -1.64 28.82 0.80
CA HIS A 218 -0.88 29.22 1.97
C HIS A 218 -0.04 30.49 1.70
N ALA A 219 0.56 30.59 0.51
CA ALA A 219 1.28 31.78 0.08
C ALA A 219 0.35 32.99 -0.04
N THR A 220 -0.84 32.83 -0.60
CA THR A 220 -1.84 33.90 -0.74
C THR A 220 -2.32 34.41 0.62
N SER A 221 -2.57 33.51 1.58
CA SER A 221 -2.93 33.87 2.95
C SER A 221 -1.84 34.70 3.62
N LYS A 222 -0.59 34.22 3.57
CA LYS A 222 0.54 34.93 4.19
C LYS A 222 0.86 36.25 3.48
N MET A 223 0.67 36.32 2.17
CA MET A 223 0.85 37.57 1.43
C MET A 223 -0.22 38.60 1.80
N THR A 224 -1.45 38.19 2.05
CA THR A 224 -2.53 39.08 2.52
C THR A 224 -2.14 39.76 3.84
N GLU A 225 -1.59 39.01 4.79
CA GLU A 225 -1.08 39.57 6.07
C GLU A 225 0.03 40.61 5.83
N ILE A 226 1.01 40.31 4.97
CA ILE A 226 2.11 41.21 4.64
C ILE A 226 1.59 42.49 3.97
N VAL A 227 0.63 42.39 3.06
CA VAL A 227 0.08 43.55 2.34
C VAL A 227 -0.66 44.47 3.31
N GLN A 228 -1.47 43.92 4.21
CA GLN A 228 -2.18 44.71 5.23
C GLN A 228 -1.22 45.49 6.13
N GLU A 229 -0.09 44.88 6.51
CA GLU A 229 0.97 45.55 7.27
C GLU A 229 1.67 46.65 6.46
N LEU A 230 1.98 46.38 5.18
CA LEU A 230 2.65 47.35 4.30
C LEU A 230 1.78 48.57 3.96
N THR A 231 0.47 48.37 3.79
CA THR A 231 -0.47 49.44 3.41
C THR A 231 -1.11 50.13 4.61
N ASN A 232 -0.96 49.58 5.83
CA ASN A 232 -1.75 49.94 7.00
C ASN A 232 -3.27 49.95 6.71
N ASN A 233 -3.73 49.05 5.86
CA ASN A 233 -5.13 48.96 5.42
C ASN A 233 -5.63 47.52 5.48
N SER A 234 -6.60 47.27 6.36
CA SER A 234 -7.23 45.95 6.54
C SER A 234 -8.01 45.46 5.33
N ASP A 235 -8.45 46.37 4.45
CA ASP A 235 -9.27 46.03 3.28
C ASP A 235 -8.40 45.58 2.08
N SER A 236 -7.08 45.73 2.18
CA SER A 236 -6.15 45.24 1.16
C SER A 236 -5.93 43.74 1.32
N TYR A 237 -6.04 42.98 0.24
CA TYR A 237 -5.79 41.54 0.26
C TYR A 237 -5.10 41.06 -1.01
N CYS A 238 -4.47 39.89 -0.94
CA CYS A 238 -3.88 39.22 -2.08
C CYS A 238 -4.96 38.32 -2.71
N GLU A 239 -5.29 38.54 -3.98
CA GLU A 239 -6.26 37.74 -4.72
C GLU A 239 -5.66 36.39 -5.11
N SER A 240 -4.42 36.40 -5.60
CA SER A 240 -3.70 35.18 -5.95
C SER A 240 -2.20 35.38 -5.91
N VAL A 241 -1.49 34.28 -5.69
CA VAL A 241 -0.04 34.18 -5.83
C VAL A 241 0.27 33.16 -6.90
N THR A 242 0.97 33.57 -7.95
CA THR A 242 1.50 32.66 -8.97
C THR A 242 2.96 32.35 -8.66
N ILE A 243 3.26 31.07 -8.53
CA ILE A 243 4.64 30.58 -8.37
C ILE A 243 5.28 30.49 -9.75
N GLY A 244 6.45 31.07 -9.90
CA GLY A 244 7.26 31.07 -11.11
C GLY A 244 8.60 30.35 -10.91
N ASP A 245 9.62 30.81 -11.62
CA ASP A 245 10.89 30.09 -11.73
C ASP A 245 11.60 29.84 -10.39
N TRP A 246 12.20 28.66 -10.29
CA TRP A 246 13.15 28.33 -9.23
C TRP A 246 14.39 29.24 -9.30
N ILE A 247 14.84 29.75 -8.15
CA ILE A 247 16.03 30.61 -8.06
C ILE A 247 17.22 29.80 -7.57
N THR A 248 17.17 29.38 -6.30
CA THR A 248 18.25 28.66 -5.61
C THR A 248 17.71 27.98 -4.35
N GLY A 249 18.14 26.75 -4.07
CA GLY A 249 17.72 26.02 -2.87
C GLY A 249 16.21 25.82 -2.84
N GLU A 250 15.56 26.32 -1.79
CA GLU A 250 14.11 26.23 -1.59
C GLU A 250 13.36 27.53 -1.92
N THR A 251 14.02 28.45 -2.65
CA THR A 251 13.45 29.76 -3.01
C THR A 251 13.00 29.82 -4.47
N TYR A 252 11.75 30.21 -4.66
CA TYR A 252 11.06 30.41 -5.92
C TYR A 252 10.76 31.90 -6.14
N ARG A 253 10.75 32.32 -7.40
CA ARG A 253 10.21 33.62 -7.80
C ARG A 253 8.69 33.49 -7.89
N GLY A 254 7.96 34.49 -7.44
CA GLY A 254 6.50 34.54 -7.60
C GLY A 254 6.01 35.94 -7.93
N THR A 255 4.75 36.01 -8.33
CA THR A 255 4.02 37.27 -8.52
C THR A 255 2.74 37.21 -7.70
N ALA A 256 2.53 38.19 -6.84
CA ALA A 256 1.29 38.37 -6.10
C ALA A 256 0.41 39.40 -6.82
N ILE A 257 -0.87 39.08 -7.01
CA ILE A 257 -1.88 39.99 -7.55
C ILE A 257 -2.75 40.45 -6.39
N LEU A 258 -2.88 41.76 -6.23
CA LEU A 258 -3.59 42.42 -5.14
C LEU A 258 -5.01 42.80 -5.54
N SER A 259 -5.85 43.09 -4.54
CA SER A 259 -7.24 43.50 -4.73
C SER A 259 -7.44 44.81 -5.49
N ASP A 260 -6.41 45.66 -5.56
CA ASP A 260 -6.40 46.90 -6.34
C ASP A 260 -5.94 46.68 -7.80
N GLY A 261 -5.65 45.44 -8.19
CA GLY A 261 -5.14 45.07 -9.50
C GLY A 261 -3.63 45.26 -9.68
N ASN A 262 -2.91 45.75 -8.66
CA ASN A 262 -1.46 45.85 -8.69
C ASN A 262 -0.81 44.47 -8.55
N SER A 263 0.41 44.34 -9.09
CA SER A 263 1.21 43.13 -8.94
C SER A 263 2.54 43.41 -8.25
N LEU A 264 2.93 42.50 -7.36
CA LEU A 264 4.20 42.58 -6.63
C LEU A 264 5.07 41.36 -6.94
N ARG A 265 6.33 41.58 -7.28
CA ARG A 265 7.29 40.48 -7.37
C ARG A 265 7.73 40.07 -5.97
N ILE A 266 7.63 38.77 -5.73
CA ILE A 266 7.96 38.16 -4.44
C ILE A 266 8.96 37.03 -4.62
N ASN A 267 9.72 36.75 -3.57
CA ASN A 267 10.46 35.51 -3.41
C ASN A 267 9.73 34.67 -2.37
N ILE A 268 9.37 33.44 -2.74
CA ILE A 268 8.70 32.47 -1.88
C ILE A 268 9.76 31.45 -1.46
N THR A 269 9.97 31.25 -0.17
CA THR A 269 10.89 30.21 0.34
C THR A 269 10.09 29.19 1.14
N LEU A 270 10.22 27.92 0.76
CA LEU A 270 9.52 26.79 1.37
C LEU A 270 10.47 26.06 2.33
N ARG A 271 10.21 26.08 3.64
CA ARG A 271 11.00 25.34 4.64
C ARG A 271 10.11 24.34 5.36
N GLY A 272 10.12 23.09 4.90
CA GLY A 272 9.15 22.09 5.37
C GLY A 272 7.72 22.58 5.11
N ASN A 273 6.92 22.71 6.18
CA ASN A 273 5.54 23.23 6.09
C ASN A 273 5.45 24.76 6.20
N GLU A 274 6.57 25.48 6.38
CA GLU A 274 6.54 26.93 6.50
C GLU A 274 6.81 27.61 5.15
N VAL A 275 5.88 28.44 4.71
CA VAL A 275 6.07 29.34 3.56
C VAL A 275 6.53 30.69 4.10
N SER A 276 7.62 31.25 3.58
CA SER A 276 8.05 32.61 3.88
C SER A 276 8.13 33.44 2.61
N ILE A 277 7.69 34.70 2.68
CA ILE A 277 7.56 35.58 1.52
C ILE A 277 8.42 36.82 1.74
N LYS A 278 9.20 37.21 0.72
CA LYS A 278 9.93 38.47 0.69
C LYS A 278 9.51 39.28 -0.54
N VAL A 279 8.95 40.46 -0.30
CA VAL A 279 8.58 41.40 -1.36
C VAL A 279 9.84 42.06 -1.91
N LYS A 280 10.02 42.03 -3.23
CA LYS A 280 11.17 42.68 -3.90
C LYS A 280 10.89 44.11 -4.31
N ASP A 281 9.66 44.39 -4.69
CA ASP A 281 9.27 45.69 -5.20
C ASP A 281 8.88 46.62 -4.04
N LYS A 282 9.15 47.91 -4.21
CA LYS A 282 8.64 48.94 -3.29
C LYS A 282 7.15 49.12 -3.60
N TYR A 283 6.29 48.96 -2.60
CA TYR A 283 4.85 49.11 -2.78
C TYR A 283 4.55 50.48 -3.42
N PRO A 284 3.80 50.54 -4.54
CA PRO A 284 3.40 51.81 -5.12
C PRO A 284 2.48 52.52 -4.12
N LYS A 285 2.97 53.64 -3.56
CA LYS A 285 2.18 54.49 -2.65
C LYS A 285 1.03 55.16 -3.37
#